data_AF-A0A2A2GEZ9-F1
#
_entry.id   AF-A0A2A2GEZ9-F1
#
_cell.length_a   1.000
_cell.length_b   1.000
_cell.length_c   1.000
_cell.angle_alpha   90.00
_cell.angle_beta   90.00
_cell.angle_gamma   90.00
#
_symmetry.space_group_name_H-M   'P 1'
#
loop_
_entity.id
_entity.type
_entity.pdbx_description
1 polymer ?
#
loop_
_entity_poly.entity_id
_entity_poly.type
_entity_poly.pdbx_seq_one_letter_code
_entity_poly.pdbx_strand_id
1 'polypeptide(L)' 'MTQRSPTDLKADPAPVESRPAFLDALRATVGPRHFLTRPQDTERFRMGYRSGGGEAKAVVRPGSLLNCGRCCSFA' A
#
# COMPACT_ATOMS: atom_id res chain seq x y z
N MET A 1 -23.10 -4.74 -34.43
CA MET A 1 -24.24 -4.95 -33.51
C MET A 1 -24.12 -6.37 -33.00
N THR A 2 -23.62 -6.67 -31.80
CA THR A 2 -24.01 -6.13 -30.49
C THR A 2 -22.84 -6.31 -29.52
N GLN A 3 -22.45 -5.18 -28.92
CA GLN A 3 -21.64 -4.93 -27.71
C GLN A 3 -20.68 -6.01 -27.20
N ARG A 4 -19.38 -5.65 -27.18
CA ARG A 4 -18.40 -6.24 -26.25
C ARG A 4 -18.90 -6.04 -24.82
N SER A 5 -19.00 -7.12 -24.06
CA SER A 5 -19.38 -7.13 -22.65
C SER A 5 -18.46 -6.21 -21.82
N PRO A 6 -18.96 -5.52 -20.77
CA PRO A 6 -18.17 -4.57 -19.97
C PRO A 6 -17.29 -5.23 -18.89
N THR A 7 -17.08 -6.55 -18.93
CA THR A 7 -16.45 -7.30 -17.83
C THR A 7 -14.92 -7.18 -17.78
N ASP A 8 -14.30 -6.35 -18.62
CA ASP A 8 -12.87 -6.01 -18.56
C ASP A 8 -12.61 -4.67 -17.87
N LEU A 9 -13.46 -4.24 -16.94
CA LEU A 9 -12.97 -3.40 -15.85
C LEU A 9 -12.24 -4.32 -14.87
N LYS A 10 -11.00 -4.69 -15.21
CA LYS A 10 -9.99 -4.95 -14.18
C LYS A 10 -9.86 -3.63 -13.43
N ALA A 11 -10.71 -3.49 -12.40
CA ALA A 11 -10.89 -2.32 -11.56
C ALA A 11 -9.76 -1.32 -11.77
N ASP A 12 -10.01 -0.27 -12.57
CA ASP A 12 -9.24 0.95 -12.41
C ASP A 12 -9.32 1.27 -10.92
N PRO A 13 -8.21 1.21 -10.17
CA PRO A 13 -8.29 1.57 -8.77
C PRO A 13 -8.57 3.06 -8.78
N ALA A 14 -9.81 3.43 -8.45
CA ALA A 14 -10.14 4.79 -8.06
C ALA A 14 -9.00 5.27 -7.17
N PRO A 15 -8.42 6.47 -7.39
CA PRO A 15 -7.27 6.93 -6.65
C PRO A 15 -7.71 7.03 -5.21
N VAL A 16 -7.47 5.95 -4.47
CA VAL A 16 -7.89 5.79 -3.10
C VAL A 16 -7.27 6.98 -2.40
N GLU A 17 -8.10 7.83 -1.80
CA GLU A 17 -7.72 9.17 -1.38
C GLU A 17 -6.68 9.06 -0.27
N SER A 18 -5.41 9.27 -0.62
CA SER A 18 -4.30 9.14 0.33
C SER A 18 -4.19 10.46 1.03
N ARG A 19 -4.56 10.50 2.31
CA ARG A 19 -4.41 11.72 3.10
C ARG A 19 -2.92 12.03 3.18
N PRO A 20 -2.42 13.08 2.49
CA PRO A 20 -0.97 13.27 2.31
C PRO A 20 -0.27 13.47 3.66
N ALA A 21 -0.92 14.21 4.58
CA ALA A 21 -0.45 14.41 5.94
C ALA A 21 -0.23 13.11 6.74
N PHE A 22 -1.03 12.06 6.47
CA PHE A 22 -0.88 10.77 7.13
C PHE A 22 0.35 10.01 6.62
N LEU A 23 0.56 10.01 5.30
CA LEU A 23 1.73 9.37 4.70
C LEU A 23 3.03 10.09 5.08
N ASP A 24 3.01 11.42 5.18
CA ASP A 24 4.14 12.21 5.66
C ASP A 24 4.46 11.93 7.14
N ALA A 25 3.45 11.80 8.00
CA ALA A 25 3.64 11.44 9.41
C ALA A 25 4.24 10.04 9.59
N LEU A 26 3.78 9.06 8.80
CA LEU A 26 4.37 7.72 8.76
C LEU A 26 5.81 7.78 8.27
N ARG A 27 6.08 8.48 7.16
CA ARG A 27 7.43 8.64 6.61
C ARG A 27 8.41 9.28 7.60
N ALA A 28 7.96 10.29 8.35
CA ALA A 28 8.75 10.95 9.39
C ALA A 28 9.05 10.01 10.58
N THR A 29 8.09 9.16 10.94
CA THR A 29 8.23 8.23 12.07
C THR A 29 9.19 7.07 11.76
N VAL A 30 9.08 6.46 10.58
CA VAL A 30 9.82 5.22 10.25
C VAL A 30 11.10 5.50 9.48
N GLY A 31 11.18 6.65 8.83
CA GLY A 31 12.27 7.05 7.95
C GLY A 31 12.12 6.52 6.51
N PRO A 32 12.81 7.14 5.54
CA PRO A 32 12.62 6.89 4.11
C PRO A 32 13.07 5.49 3.65
N ARG A 33 13.98 4.82 4.38
CA ARG A 33 14.43 3.44 4.06
C ARG A 33 13.36 2.39 4.33
N HIS A 34 12.45 2.70 5.24
CA HIS A 34 11.43 1.79 5.75
C HIS A 34 10.05 2.04 5.14
N PHE A 35 9.91 3.06 4.29
CA PHE A 35 8.65 3.45 3.66
C PHE A 35 8.71 3.17 2.15
N LEU A 36 7.97 2.15 1.71
CA LEU A 36 7.90 1.73 0.32
C LEU A 36 6.58 2.18 -0.30
N THR A 37 6.65 3.04 -1.31
CA THR A 37 5.49 3.51 -2.10
C THR A 37 5.56 3.11 -3.56
N ARG A 38 6.73 2.66 -4.04
CA ARG A 38 6.87 2.24 -5.44
C ARG A 38 6.19 0.90 -5.67
N PRO A 39 5.41 0.74 -6.75
CA PRO A 39 4.73 -0.52 -7.06
C PRO A 39 5.67 -1.72 -7.07
N GLN A 40 6.86 -1.57 -7.68
CA GLN A 40 7.89 -2.61 -7.80
C GLN A 40 8.41 -3.09 -6.43
N ASP A 41 8.63 -2.17 -5.50
CA ASP A 41 9.13 -2.50 -4.15
C ASP A 41 8.05 -3.15 -3.28
N THR A 42 6.78 -2.87 -3.57
CA THR A 42 5.62 -3.37 -2.81
C THR A 42 5.03 -4.67 -3.36
N GLU A 43 5.40 -5.08 -4.57
CA GLU A 43 4.80 -6.22 -5.28
C GLU A 43 4.86 -7.52 -4.46
N ARG A 44 6.02 -7.81 -3.88
CA ARG A 44 6.23 -9.00 -3.03
C ARG A 44 5.40 -8.97 -1.74
N PHE A 45 5.05 -7.78 -1.25
CA PHE A 45 4.24 -7.59 -0.04
C PHE A 45 2.74 -7.56 -0.34
N ARG A 46 2.36 -7.34 -1.60
CA ARG A 46 0.97 -7.35 -2.07
C ARG A 46 0.47 -8.74 -2.43
N MET A 47 1.35 -9.73 -2.50
CA MET A 47 1.04 -11.11 -2.87
C MET A 47 1.18 -12.06 -1.67
N GLY A 48 0.09 -12.71 -1.30
CA GLY A 48 0.07 -13.76 -0.29
C GLY A 48 0.71 -15.05 -0.78
N TYR A 49 1.35 -15.78 0.13
CA TYR A 49 2.09 -17.01 -0.20
C TYR A 49 1.23 -18.17 -0.71
N ARG A 50 -0.05 -18.22 -0.32
CA ARG A 50 -0.97 -19.34 -0.64
C ARG A 50 -2.01 -18.96 -1.69
N SER A 51 -2.64 -17.80 -1.54
CA SER A 51 -3.56 -17.16 -2.49
C SER A 51 -3.97 -15.83 -1.86
N GLY A 52 -4.24 -14.82 -2.68
CA GLY A 52 -4.66 -13.49 -2.23
C GLY A 52 -3.66 -12.43 -2.66
N GLY A 53 -4.12 -11.52 -3.50
CA GLY A 53 -3.41 -10.29 -3.86
C GLY A 53 -4.27 -9.09 -3.48
N GLY A 54 -3.64 -8.00 -3.04
CA GLY A 54 -4.34 -6.77 -2.70
C GLY A 54 -3.52 -5.55 -3.06
N GLU A 55 -4.19 -4.46 -3.44
CA GLU A 55 -3.50 -3.20 -3.65
C GLU A 55 -3.13 -2.59 -2.29
N ALA A 56 -1.87 -2.17 -2.15
CA ALA A 56 -1.40 -1.47 -0.97
C ALA A 56 -0.77 -0.14 -1.39
N LYS A 57 -1.30 0.99 -0.90
CA LYS A 57 -0.76 2.34 -1.19
C LYS A 57 0.67 2.53 -0.72
N ALA A 58 1.01 1.99 0.45
CA ALA A 58 2.31 2.10 1.06
C ALA A 58 2.57 0.88 1.94
N VAL A 59 3.82 0.39 1.92
CA VAL A 59 4.30 -0.68 2.79
C VAL A 59 5.33 -0.11 3.75
N VAL A 60 5.13 -0.35 5.04
CA VAL A 60 5.99 0.14 6.12
C VAL A 60 6.77 -1.03 6.71
N ARG A 61 8.10 -0.93 6.78
CA ARG A 61 9.01 -1.94 7.36
C ARG A 61 9.76 -1.37 8.56
N PRO A 62 9.17 -1.34 9.76
CA PRO A 62 9.80 -0.71 10.91
C PRO A 62 11.11 -1.42 11.29
N GLY A 63 12.21 -0.66 11.37
CA GLY A 63 13.52 -1.18 11.80
C GLY A 63 13.71 -1.33 13.31
N SER A 64 12.70 -1.01 14.12
CA SER A 64 12.74 -1.11 15.58
C SER A 64 11.34 -1.35 16.18
N LEU A 65 11.27 -1.90 17.39
CA LEU A 65 10.01 -2.11 18.12
C LEU A 65 9.31 -0.78 18.47
N LEU A 66 10.07 0.28 18.76
CA LEU A 66 9.54 1.63 18.96
C LEU A 66 8.81 2.14 17.72
N ASN A 67 9.41 1.96 16.54
CA ASN A 67 8.78 2.34 15.28
C ASN A 67 7.55 1.47 15.00
N CYS A 68 7.59 0.17 15.31
CA CYS A 68 6.43 -0.72 15.18
C CYS A 68 5.27 -0.27 16.08
N GLY A 69 5.53 0.04 17.35
CA GLY A 69 4.52 0.55 18.29
C GLY A 69 3.90 1.88 17.84
N ARG A 70 4.74 2.81 17.34
CA ARG A 70 4.24 4.05 16.74
C ARG A 70 3.41 3.80 15.48
N CYS A 71 3.83 2.91 14.60
CA CYS A 71 3.07 2.57 13.39
C CYS A 71 1.72 1.93 13.72
N CYS A 72 1.67 1.05 14.72
CA CYS A 72 0.44 0.42 15.19
C CYS A 72 -0.58 1.45 15.69
N SER A 73 -0.13 2.57 16.26
CA SER A 73 -1.01 3.67 16.69
C SER A 73 -1.63 4.47 15.53
N PHE A 74 -1.13 4.32 14.30
CA PHE A 74 -1.64 5.03 13.11
C PHE A 74 -2.61 4.18 12.27
N ALA A 75 -2.64 2.86 12.48
CA ALA A 75 -3.47 1.91 11.75
C ALA A 75 -4.86 1.79 12.39
#